data_AF-A0A8T4V6F0-F1
#
_entry.id   AF-A0A8T4V6F0-F1
#
_cell.length_a   1.000
_cell.length_b   1.000
_cell.length_c   1.000
_cell.angle_alpha   90.00
_cell.angle_beta   90.00
_cell.angle_gamma   90.00
#
_symmetry.space_group_name_H-M   'P 1'
#
loop_
_entity.id
_entity.type
_entity.pdbx_description
1 polymer ?
#
loop_
_entity_poly.entity_id
_entity_poly.type
_entity_poly.pdbx_seq_one_letter_code
_entity_poly.pdbx_strand_id
1 'polypeptide(L)'
;MEENEYLSKNKTNKLKIWQISTGVLAILLIAAVITSGFRFGTDESITGNVVADSTPEQTPSQEITKTDKPNVELFVMSYCPYGTQIEKGIIPVVKALEDNIDFEIKFVNYAMHPSVGEVEENLREYCIQKDYKEKYLTYLSKFLEDNNYEDALNAAGLSETDLKDCEEETDKEFDITKNLEDESSWYNGRFPSFMIHNVENQKYGIRGSPTLVINGEQVNSGRDATSLLNTICGTFTTAPSECDTDMSSFGTPAPGFGFETQGGSATAAGCVV
;
A
#
# COMPACT_ATOMS: atom_id res chain seq x y z
N MET A 1 -34.56 69.37 1.76
CA MET A 1 -34.76 68.61 0.53
C MET A 1 -34.49 67.17 0.89
N GLU A 2 -35.42 66.47 1.57
CA GLU A 2 -36.75 66.07 1.04
C GLU A 2 -36.56 65.56 -0.39
N GLU A 3 -36.71 64.28 -0.69
CA GLU A 3 -37.93 63.49 -0.50
C GLU A 3 -37.57 62.02 -0.78
N ASN A 4 -38.19 61.08 -0.08
CA ASN A 4 -38.75 59.83 -0.63
C ASN A 4 -38.95 58.78 0.47
N GLU A 5 -39.97 59.07 1.25
CA GLU A 5 -40.83 58.09 1.88
C GLU A 5 -41.51 57.24 0.79
N TYR A 6 -41.04 56.01 0.57
CA TYR A 6 -41.81 55.02 -0.17
C TYR A 6 -41.58 53.62 0.42
N LEU A 7 -42.68 53.09 0.96
CA LEU A 7 -42.97 51.68 1.26
C LEU A 7 -42.54 51.12 2.61
N SER A 8 -43.43 51.39 3.56
CA SER A 8 -43.81 50.46 4.64
C SER A 8 -44.18 49.06 4.11
N LYS A 9 -44.08 48.06 5.01
CA LYS A 9 -44.50 46.64 4.97
C LYS A 9 -43.51 45.62 4.38
N ASN A 10 -42.66 45.07 5.25
CA ASN A 10 -42.80 43.66 5.67
C ASN A 10 -41.87 43.35 6.85
N LYS A 11 -42.42 43.25 8.07
CA LYS A 11 -41.69 42.81 9.26
C LYS A 11 -42.09 41.37 9.54
N THR A 12 -41.44 40.42 8.87
CA THR A 12 -41.58 38.98 9.17
C THR A 12 -40.71 38.63 10.38
N ASN A 13 -41.36 38.11 11.41
CA ASN A 13 -40.73 37.63 12.64
C ASN A 13 -39.76 36.48 12.31
N LYS A 14 -38.44 36.74 12.39
CA LYS A 14 -37.44 35.67 12.51
C LYS A 14 -37.58 35.01 13.88
N LEU A 15 -38.46 34.01 13.95
CA LEU A 15 -38.50 33.07 15.05
C LEU A 15 -37.14 32.33 15.10
N LYS A 16 -36.54 32.27 16.29
CA LYS A 16 -35.19 31.73 16.53
C LYS A 16 -35.14 30.22 16.33
N ILE A 17 -34.97 29.78 15.09
CA ILE A 17 -34.83 28.38 14.68
C ILE A 17 -33.63 27.66 15.33
N TRP A 18 -32.61 28.39 15.79
CA TRP A 18 -31.42 27.80 16.41
C TRP A 18 -31.63 27.26 17.84
N GLN A 19 -32.69 27.65 18.54
CA GLN A 19 -32.95 27.19 19.92
C GLN A 19 -33.80 25.91 20.00
N ILE A 20 -34.41 25.47 18.89
CA ILE A 20 -35.27 24.27 18.88
C ILE A 20 -34.43 23.01 18.62
N SER A 21 -33.38 23.11 17.79
CA SER A 21 -32.56 21.96 17.39
C SER A 21 -31.67 21.41 18.52
N THR A 22 -31.23 22.24 19.46
CA THR A 22 -30.42 21.82 20.62
C THR A 22 -31.25 21.08 21.68
N GLY A 23 -32.53 21.40 21.81
CA GLY A 23 -33.42 20.72 22.77
C GLY A 23 -33.78 19.29 22.35
N VAL A 24 -34.03 19.05 21.05
CA VAL A 24 -34.42 17.72 20.54
C VAL A 24 -33.25 16.73 20.61
N LEU A 25 -32.02 17.17 20.36
CA LEU A 25 -30.84 16.30 20.41
C LEU A 25 -30.49 15.86 21.84
N ALA A 26 -30.68 16.75 22.83
CA ALA A 26 -30.46 16.43 24.24
C ALA A 26 -31.47 15.41 24.78
N ILE A 27 -32.74 15.49 24.36
CA ILE A 27 -33.79 14.55 24.76
C ILE A 27 -33.55 13.16 24.16
N LEU A 28 -33.06 13.06 22.92
CA LEU A 28 -32.72 11.77 22.29
C LEU A 28 -31.52 11.08 22.94
N LEU A 29 -30.51 11.84 23.40
CA LEU A 29 -29.36 11.27 24.13
C LEU A 29 -29.76 10.72 25.50
N ILE A 30 -30.67 11.38 26.21
CA ILE A 30 -31.17 10.90 27.51
C ILE A 30 -32.01 9.62 27.34
N ALA A 31 -32.81 9.53 26.28
CA ALA A 31 -33.59 8.32 26.00
C ALA A 31 -32.70 7.10 25.69
N ALA A 32 -31.58 7.27 24.99
CA ALA A 32 -30.65 6.19 24.67
C ALA A 32 -29.95 5.61 25.91
N VAL A 33 -29.71 6.41 26.95
CA VAL A 33 -29.10 5.95 28.22
C VAL A 33 -30.08 5.10 29.05
N ILE A 34 -31.39 5.22 28.81
CA ILE A 34 -32.43 4.52 29.61
C ILE A 34 -32.84 3.18 28.96
N THR A 35 -32.64 2.98 27.66
CA THR A 35 -33.07 1.76 26.95
C THR A 35 -32.01 0.65 26.87
N SER A 36 -30.74 0.94 27.13
CA SER A 36 -29.65 -0.05 27.22
C SER A 36 -29.20 -0.19 28.66
N GLY A 37 -29.82 -1.14 29.37
CA GLY A 37 -29.62 -1.38 30.78
C GLY A 37 -28.16 -1.59 31.20
N PHE A 38 -27.62 -0.61 31.91
CA PHE A 38 -26.45 -0.79 32.78
C PHE A 38 -26.86 -1.66 33.97
N ARG A 39 -26.53 -2.95 33.92
CA ARG A 39 -26.54 -3.81 35.10
C ARG A 39 -25.27 -3.55 35.91
N PHE A 40 -25.37 -2.72 36.94
CA PHE A 40 -24.37 -2.66 38.02
C PHE A 40 -24.54 -3.90 38.91
N GLY A 41 -23.71 -4.91 38.68
CA GLY A 41 -23.53 -6.06 39.56
C GLY A 41 -22.44 -5.76 40.60
N THR A 42 -22.77 -6.02 41.86
CA THR A 42 -21.90 -5.87 43.03
C THR A 42 -20.84 -6.97 43.08
N ASP A 43 -19.59 -6.54 43.29
CA ASP A 43 -18.48 -7.17 44.02
C ASP A 43 -18.46 -8.71 44.13
N GLU A 44 -17.66 -9.36 43.30
CA GLU A 44 -17.09 -10.68 43.59
C GLU A 44 -15.68 -10.79 42.99
N SER A 45 -14.73 -11.17 43.82
CA SER A 45 -13.29 -11.18 43.56
C SER A 45 -12.90 -12.08 42.39
N ILE A 46 -12.34 -11.51 41.33
CA ILE A 46 -11.72 -12.28 40.23
C ILE A 46 -10.21 -12.38 40.48
N THR A 47 -9.79 -13.49 41.08
CA THR A 47 -8.46 -14.06 40.89
C THR A 47 -8.57 -15.14 39.81
N GLY A 48 -8.33 -14.78 38.55
CA GLY A 48 -8.31 -15.71 37.43
C GLY A 48 -7.30 -15.26 36.40
N ASN A 49 -6.32 -16.13 36.10
CA ASN A 49 -5.29 -15.88 35.11
C ASN A 49 -5.90 -15.54 33.75
N VAL A 50 -5.48 -14.41 33.19
CA VAL A 50 -5.80 -14.00 31.82
C VAL A 50 -5.00 -14.90 30.88
N VAL A 51 -5.68 -15.88 30.27
CA VAL A 51 -5.15 -16.55 29.07
C VAL A 51 -5.65 -15.70 27.91
N ALA A 52 -4.73 -15.01 27.23
CA ALA A 52 -5.04 -14.30 26.01
C ALA A 52 -5.40 -15.35 24.94
N ASP A 53 -6.70 -15.44 24.62
CA ASP A 53 -7.16 -16.12 23.40
C ASP A 53 -6.85 -15.20 22.23
N SER A 54 -5.63 -15.29 21.72
CA SER A 54 -5.21 -14.68 20.47
C SER A 54 -5.64 -15.58 19.31
N THR A 55 -6.95 -15.65 19.06
CA THR A 55 -7.49 -16.14 17.80
C THR A 55 -7.67 -14.93 16.89
N PRO A 56 -6.89 -14.78 15.80
CA PRO A 56 -7.10 -13.72 14.84
C PRO A 56 -8.46 -13.90 14.18
N GLU A 57 -9.31 -12.89 14.29
CA GLU A 57 -10.59 -12.80 13.59
C GLU A 57 -10.29 -12.78 12.08
N GLN A 58 -10.53 -13.91 11.41
CA GLN A 58 -10.40 -14.00 9.95
C GLN A 58 -11.50 -13.14 9.33
N THR A 59 -11.10 -12.00 8.76
CA THR A 59 -11.94 -11.21 7.86
C THR A 59 -12.53 -12.13 6.79
N PRO A 60 -13.85 -12.06 6.51
CA PRO A 60 -14.47 -12.85 5.45
C PRO A 60 -13.68 -12.70 4.15
N SER A 61 -13.31 -13.83 3.55
CA SER A 61 -12.70 -13.87 2.22
C SER A 61 -13.63 -13.14 1.26
N GLN A 62 -13.29 -11.92 0.85
CA GLN A 62 -13.93 -11.30 -0.30
C GLN A 62 -13.63 -12.18 -1.51
N GLU A 63 -14.67 -12.61 -2.22
CA GLU A 63 -14.49 -13.24 -3.53
C GLU A 63 -13.96 -12.17 -4.48
N ILE A 64 -12.66 -12.22 -4.76
CA ILE A 64 -11.99 -11.29 -5.66
C ILE A 64 -12.57 -11.47 -7.07
N THR A 65 -12.92 -10.36 -7.72
CA THR A 65 -13.43 -10.38 -9.09
C THR A 65 -12.42 -11.06 -10.03
N LYS A 66 -12.86 -12.07 -10.77
CA LYS A 66 -12.04 -12.78 -11.75
C LYS A 66 -11.97 -12.05 -13.09
N THR A 67 -10.82 -12.12 -13.76
CA THR A 67 -10.60 -11.51 -15.08
C THR A 67 -9.76 -12.41 -15.98
N ASP A 68 -9.78 -12.19 -17.30
CA ASP A 68 -8.96 -12.97 -18.24
C ASP A 68 -7.47 -12.60 -18.15
N LYS A 69 -7.18 -11.34 -17.80
CA LYS A 69 -5.85 -10.80 -17.54
C LYS A 69 -5.90 -10.01 -16.23
N PRO A 70 -5.53 -10.61 -15.09
CA PRO A 70 -5.49 -9.94 -13.79
C PRO A 70 -4.57 -8.72 -13.79
N ASN A 71 -5.06 -7.62 -13.21
CA ASN A 71 -4.22 -6.46 -12.88
C ASN A 71 -3.68 -6.66 -11.46
N VAL A 72 -2.36 -6.76 -11.32
CA VAL A 72 -1.64 -7.09 -10.10
C VAL A 72 -0.74 -5.91 -9.73
N GLU A 73 -1.16 -5.15 -8.72
CA GLU A 73 -0.44 -3.98 -8.22
C GLU A 73 0.13 -4.30 -6.83
N LEU A 74 1.45 -4.20 -6.64
CA LEU A 74 2.09 -4.44 -5.36
C LEU A 74 2.66 -3.14 -4.80
N PHE A 75 2.09 -2.65 -3.69
CA PHE A 75 2.50 -1.43 -3.02
C PHE A 75 3.59 -1.67 -2.00
N VAL A 76 4.73 -0.98 -2.17
CA VAL A 76 5.94 -1.18 -1.37
C VAL A 76 6.61 0.15 -0.99
N MET A 77 7.67 0.00 -0.20
CA MET A 77 8.68 1.01 0.07
C MET A 77 10.00 0.24 -0.03
N SER A 78 10.94 0.71 -0.83
CA SER A 78 12.13 -0.05 -1.27
C SER A 78 13.01 -0.57 -0.13
N TYR A 79 12.99 0.07 1.05
CA TYR A 79 13.77 -0.37 2.21
C TYR A 79 12.94 -1.07 3.29
N CYS A 80 11.63 -1.26 3.07
CA CYS A 80 10.81 -2.01 4.00
C CYS A 80 11.26 -3.48 4.02
N PRO A 81 11.66 -4.06 5.17
CA PRO A 81 12.07 -5.46 5.23
C PRO A 81 10.99 -6.42 4.75
N TYR A 82 9.72 -6.07 4.93
CA TYR A 82 8.59 -6.87 4.45
C TYR A 82 8.20 -6.58 3.00
N GLY A 83 8.53 -5.38 2.47
CA GLY A 83 8.42 -5.04 1.05
C GLY A 83 9.40 -5.88 0.22
N THR A 84 10.69 -5.77 0.55
CA THR A 84 11.76 -6.61 -0.03
C THR A 84 11.45 -8.11 0.06
N GLN A 85 10.81 -8.57 1.15
CA GLN A 85 10.39 -9.96 1.28
C GLN A 85 9.40 -10.39 0.19
N ILE A 86 8.34 -9.62 -0.03
CA ILE A 86 7.31 -9.97 -1.01
C ILE A 86 7.80 -9.73 -2.44
N GLU A 87 8.66 -8.74 -2.68
CA GLU A 87 9.26 -8.52 -4.00
C GLU A 87 10.09 -9.74 -4.43
N LYS A 88 10.93 -10.27 -3.53
CA LYS A 88 11.66 -11.53 -3.78
C LYS A 88 10.73 -12.71 -4.09
N GLY A 89 9.56 -12.76 -3.45
CA GLY A 89 8.56 -13.80 -3.70
C GLY A 89 7.80 -13.60 -5.02
N ILE A 90 7.50 -12.36 -5.42
CA ILE A 90 6.66 -12.07 -6.59
C ILE A 90 7.45 -12.08 -7.89
N ILE A 91 8.75 -11.75 -7.88
CA ILE A 91 9.61 -11.76 -9.06
C ILE A 91 9.51 -13.06 -9.87
N PRO A 92 9.69 -14.27 -9.30
CA PRO A 92 9.56 -15.50 -10.08
C PRO A 92 8.13 -15.75 -10.60
N VAL A 93 7.12 -15.25 -9.90
CA VAL A 93 5.71 -15.35 -10.33
C VAL A 93 5.44 -14.47 -11.55
N VAL A 94 5.91 -13.22 -11.53
CA VAL A 94 5.78 -12.30 -12.66
C VAL A 94 6.56 -12.81 -13.88
N LYS A 95 7.76 -13.36 -13.66
CA LYS A 95 8.54 -14.00 -14.72
C LYS A 95 7.87 -15.24 -15.31
N ALA A 96 7.09 -15.99 -14.52
CA ALA A 96 6.37 -17.15 -15.02
C ALA A 96 5.06 -16.77 -15.73
N LEU A 97 4.33 -15.77 -15.23
CA LEU A 97 3.05 -15.38 -15.81
C LEU A 97 3.20 -14.42 -17.01
N GLU A 98 4.30 -13.67 -17.09
CA GLU A 98 4.63 -12.76 -18.19
C GLU A 98 3.41 -11.90 -18.63
N ASP A 99 3.03 -12.01 -19.91
CA ASP A 99 1.94 -11.26 -20.53
C ASP A 99 0.53 -11.70 -20.09
N ASN A 100 0.40 -12.78 -19.31
CA ASN A 100 -0.89 -13.24 -18.78
C ASN A 100 -1.43 -12.34 -17.66
N ILE A 101 -0.58 -11.49 -17.07
CA ILE A 101 -0.98 -10.49 -16.06
C ILE A 101 -0.57 -9.08 -16.50
N ASP A 102 -1.21 -8.07 -15.94
CA ASP A 102 -0.68 -6.71 -15.94
C ASP A 102 -0.07 -6.47 -14.56
N PHE A 103 1.25 -6.36 -14.48
CA PHE A 103 1.98 -6.23 -13.21
C PHE A 103 2.66 -4.88 -13.09
N GLU A 104 2.54 -4.27 -11.91
CA GLU A 104 3.21 -3.02 -11.57
C GLU A 104 3.56 -2.99 -10.07
N ILE A 105 4.81 -2.62 -9.76
CA ILE A 105 5.20 -2.18 -8.42
C ILE A 105 4.75 -0.74 -8.24
N LYS A 106 4.01 -0.45 -7.17
CA LYS A 106 3.61 0.90 -6.77
C LYS A 106 4.22 1.25 -5.43
N PHE A 107 4.28 2.54 -5.14
CA PHE A 107 4.88 3.03 -3.91
C PHE A 107 3.81 3.51 -2.94
N VAL A 108 4.01 3.20 -1.66
CA VAL A 108 3.23 3.81 -0.58
C VAL A 108 3.45 5.32 -0.61
N ASN A 109 2.42 6.11 -0.30
CA ASN A 109 2.46 7.57 -0.48
C ASN A 109 3.33 8.33 0.54
N TYR A 110 4.20 7.64 1.28
CA TYR A 110 5.21 8.18 2.19
C TYR A 110 6.39 7.21 2.29
N ALA A 111 7.56 7.70 2.69
CA ALA A 111 8.75 6.88 2.92
C ALA A 111 9.06 6.77 4.41
N MET A 112 9.31 5.56 4.90
CA MET A 112 9.63 5.28 6.31
C MET A 112 11.12 5.29 6.62
N HIS A 113 11.96 5.16 5.60
CA HIS A 113 13.41 5.04 5.76
C HIS A 113 14.16 6.11 4.93
N PRO A 114 13.82 7.40 5.03
CA PRO A 114 14.45 8.43 4.19
C PRO A 114 15.96 8.56 4.44
N SER A 115 16.45 8.25 5.64
CA SER A 115 17.87 8.35 5.98
C SER A 115 18.78 7.36 5.25
N VAL A 116 18.22 6.36 4.56
CA VAL A 116 18.99 5.37 3.78
C VAL A 116 18.77 5.52 2.27
N GLY A 117 18.11 6.59 1.83
CA GLY A 117 17.90 6.84 0.40
C GLY A 117 16.61 6.22 -0.18
N GLU A 118 15.62 5.91 0.65
CA GLU A 118 14.38 5.25 0.19
C GLU A 118 13.56 6.10 -0.79
N VAL A 119 13.57 7.43 -0.66
CA VAL A 119 12.83 8.32 -1.57
C VAL A 119 13.47 8.31 -2.95
N GLU A 120 14.80 8.37 -2.99
CA GLU A 120 15.61 8.32 -4.19
C GLU A 120 15.48 6.96 -4.89
N GLU A 121 15.52 5.85 -4.12
CA GLU A 121 15.32 4.51 -4.68
C GLU A 121 13.90 4.29 -5.19
N ASN A 122 12.86 4.74 -4.48
CA ASN A 122 11.49 4.64 -4.99
C ASN A 122 11.33 5.43 -6.31
N LEU A 123 11.97 6.60 -6.43
CA LEU A 123 11.95 7.40 -7.65
C LEU A 123 12.70 6.69 -8.79
N ARG A 124 13.86 6.11 -8.50
CA ARG A 124 14.67 5.35 -9.45
C ARG A 124 13.91 4.14 -9.99
N GLU A 125 13.36 3.32 -9.11
CA GLU A 125 12.55 2.16 -9.49
C GLU A 125 11.33 2.56 -10.32
N TYR A 126 10.63 3.64 -9.94
CA TYR A 126 9.52 4.18 -10.74
C TYR A 126 9.97 4.53 -12.16
N CYS A 127 11.08 5.25 -12.31
CA CYS A 127 11.60 5.65 -13.61
C CYS A 127 12.08 4.46 -14.47
N ILE A 128 12.72 3.47 -13.86
CA ILE A 128 13.11 2.24 -14.57
C ILE A 128 11.86 1.48 -15.03
N GLN A 129 10.85 1.33 -14.18
CA GLN A 129 9.63 0.63 -14.56
C GLN A 129 8.86 1.36 -15.67
N LYS A 130 8.82 2.69 -15.62
CA LYS A 130 8.13 3.55 -16.60
C LYS A 130 8.79 3.53 -17.97
N ASP A 131 10.10 3.76 -18.03
CA ASP A 131 10.82 4.00 -19.30
C ASP A 131 11.57 2.76 -19.80
N TYR A 132 11.86 1.80 -18.91
CA TYR A 132 12.67 0.61 -19.16
C TYR A 132 12.03 -0.67 -18.61
N LYS A 133 10.70 -0.83 -18.77
CA LYS A 133 9.90 -1.93 -18.19
C LYS A 133 10.55 -3.32 -18.28
N GLU A 134 11.12 -3.67 -19.42
CA GLU A 134 11.78 -4.98 -19.64
C GLU A 134 13.03 -5.19 -18.76
N LYS A 135 13.67 -4.11 -18.33
CA LYS A 135 14.87 -4.13 -17.47
C LYS A 135 14.55 -4.08 -15.98
N TYR A 136 13.31 -3.72 -15.62
CA TYR A 136 12.93 -3.46 -14.23
C TYR A 136 13.11 -4.68 -13.33
N LEU A 137 12.66 -5.88 -13.75
CA LEU A 137 12.84 -7.07 -12.91
C LEU A 137 14.31 -7.48 -12.76
N THR A 138 15.16 -7.20 -13.74
CA THR A 138 16.61 -7.41 -13.63
C THR A 138 17.22 -6.46 -12.61
N TYR A 139 16.86 -5.17 -12.70
CA TYR A 139 17.26 -4.15 -11.73
C TYR A 139 16.81 -4.54 -10.31
N LEU A 140 15.51 -4.75 -10.11
CA LEU A 140 14.92 -5.05 -8.79
C LEU A 140 15.52 -6.33 -8.20
N SER A 141 15.68 -7.39 -9.00
CA SER A 141 16.31 -8.63 -8.52
C SER A 141 17.72 -8.37 -7.99
N LYS A 142 18.52 -7.56 -8.71
CA LYS A 142 19.89 -7.27 -8.31
C LYS A 142 19.95 -6.33 -7.10
N PHE A 143 19.11 -5.30 -7.06
CA PHE A 143 19.00 -4.39 -5.92
C PHE A 143 18.66 -5.13 -4.62
N LEU A 144 17.76 -6.12 -4.70
CA LEU A 144 17.36 -6.95 -3.57
C LEU A 144 18.45 -7.88 -3.03
N GLU A 145 19.54 -8.12 -3.76
CA GLU A 145 20.63 -8.98 -3.29
C GLU A 145 21.41 -8.36 -2.14
N ASP A 146 21.78 -7.09 -2.27
CA ASP A 146 22.76 -6.45 -1.38
C ASP A 146 22.54 -4.94 -1.18
N ASN A 147 21.42 -4.38 -1.66
CA ASN A 147 21.12 -2.95 -1.57
C ASN A 147 22.19 -2.08 -2.27
N ASN A 148 22.63 -2.50 -3.45
CA ASN A 148 23.53 -1.72 -4.29
C ASN A 148 22.86 -1.32 -5.62
N TYR A 149 22.33 -0.10 -5.66
CA TYR A 149 21.65 0.41 -6.86
C TYR A 149 22.61 0.58 -8.05
N GLU A 150 23.89 0.91 -7.82
CA GLU A 150 24.87 1.08 -8.91
C GLU A 150 25.12 -0.27 -9.62
N ASP A 151 25.32 -1.33 -8.84
CA ASP A 151 25.45 -2.69 -9.38
C ASP A 151 24.16 -3.17 -10.04
N ALA A 152 23.00 -2.79 -9.50
CA ALA A 152 21.69 -3.09 -10.08
C ALA A 152 21.45 -2.39 -11.42
N LEU A 153 21.81 -1.10 -11.54
CA LEU A 153 21.79 -0.36 -12.81
C LEU A 153 22.71 -1.04 -13.83
N ASN A 154 23.93 -1.36 -13.44
CA ASN A 154 24.89 -2.05 -14.30
C ASN A 154 24.36 -3.41 -14.78
N ALA A 155 23.75 -4.21 -13.89
CA ALA A 155 23.15 -5.50 -14.24
C ALA A 155 21.97 -5.35 -15.22
N ALA A 156 21.19 -4.28 -15.09
CA ALA A 156 20.12 -3.92 -16.02
C ALA A 156 20.62 -3.28 -17.34
N GLY A 157 21.92 -3.01 -17.46
CA GLY A 157 22.49 -2.27 -18.59
C GLY A 157 21.96 -0.84 -18.66
N LEU A 158 21.88 -0.18 -17.51
CA LEU A 158 21.46 1.22 -17.31
C LEU A 158 22.53 1.98 -16.54
N SER A 159 22.40 3.30 -16.55
CA SER A 159 23.21 4.25 -15.79
C SER A 159 22.34 5.35 -15.22
N GLU A 160 22.85 6.13 -14.26
CA GLU A 160 22.12 7.29 -13.72
C GLU A 160 21.76 8.32 -14.82
N THR A 161 22.58 8.42 -15.87
CA THR A 161 22.30 9.34 -16.98
C THR A 161 21.06 8.93 -17.77
N ASP A 162 20.76 7.63 -17.83
CA ASP A 162 19.56 7.13 -18.52
C ASP A 162 18.27 7.53 -17.78
N LEU A 163 18.34 7.71 -16.45
CA LEU A 163 17.17 7.98 -15.61
C LEU A 163 16.91 9.47 -15.38
N LYS A 164 17.95 10.30 -15.58
CA LYS A 164 17.95 11.72 -15.21
C LYS A 164 16.73 12.49 -15.69
N ASP A 165 16.34 12.37 -16.96
CA ASP A 165 15.21 13.13 -17.51
C ASP A 165 13.90 12.72 -16.82
N CYS A 166 13.69 11.42 -16.59
CA CYS A 166 12.51 10.94 -15.86
C CYS A 166 12.51 11.41 -14.40
N GLU A 167 13.65 11.34 -13.72
CA GLU A 167 13.76 11.75 -12.32
C GLU A 167 13.47 13.26 -12.17
N GLU A 168 14.04 14.11 -13.04
CA GLU A 168 13.81 15.56 -13.04
C GLU A 168 12.34 15.92 -13.37
N GLU A 169 11.74 15.26 -14.36
CA GLU A 169 10.34 15.47 -14.72
C GLU A 169 9.39 15.05 -13.59
N THR A 170 9.65 13.88 -13.00
CA THR A 170 8.82 13.32 -11.94
C THR A 170 8.97 14.10 -10.63
N ASP A 171 10.20 14.52 -10.28
CA ASP A 171 10.43 15.38 -9.12
C ASP A 171 9.64 16.68 -9.24
N LYS A 172 9.67 17.31 -10.42
CA LYS A 172 8.93 18.54 -10.68
C LYS A 172 7.41 18.34 -10.63
N GLU A 173 6.91 17.20 -11.09
CA GLU A 173 5.48 16.90 -11.08
C GLU A 173 4.95 16.65 -9.65
N PHE A 174 5.73 15.96 -8.82
CA PHE A 174 5.28 15.46 -7.52
C PHE A 174 5.95 16.13 -6.31
N ASP A 175 6.81 17.15 -6.52
CA ASP A 175 7.58 17.84 -5.49
C ASP A 175 8.41 16.86 -4.63
N ILE A 176 9.05 15.84 -5.21
CA ILE A 176 9.69 14.73 -4.46
C ILE A 176 10.81 15.25 -3.54
N THR A 177 11.79 15.96 -4.07
CA THR A 177 12.91 16.57 -3.35
C THR A 177 12.41 17.54 -2.29
N LYS A 178 11.43 18.38 -2.65
CA LYS A 178 10.84 19.35 -1.73
C LYS A 178 10.13 18.67 -0.56
N ASN A 179 9.38 17.60 -0.80
CA ASN A 179 8.70 16.83 0.25
C ASN A 179 9.70 16.09 1.16
N LEU A 180 10.85 15.69 0.61
CA LEU A 180 11.95 15.12 1.38
C LEU A 180 12.62 16.16 2.28
N GLU A 181 12.95 17.34 1.75
CA GLU A 181 13.68 18.40 2.45
C GLU A 181 12.83 19.17 3.47
N ASP A 182 11.52 19.34 3.21
CA ASP A 182 10.62 20.06 4.12
C ASP A 182 10.13 19.14 5.27
N GLU A 183 10.98 18.91 6.27
CA GLU A 183 10.64 18.15 7.48
C GLU A 183 9.39 18.64 8.20
N SER A 184 9.01 19.93 8.03
CA SER A 184 7.80 20.47 8.65
C SER A 184 6.51 19.95 8.01
N SER A 185 6.60 19.44 6.78
CA SER A 185 5.51 18.83 6.02
C SER A 185 5.37 17.32 6.25
N TRP A 186 6.32 16.70 6.97
CA TRP A 186 6.37 15.25 7.12
C TRP A 186 5.13 14.70 7.84
N TYR A 187 4.64 13.57 7.35
CA TYR A 187 3.52 12.85 7.95
C TYR A 187 3.86 12.47 9.40
N ASN A 188 3.03 12.92 10.34
CA ASN A 188 3.26 12.83 11.78
C ASN A 188 4.64 13.35 12.24
N GLY A 189 5.26 14.25 11.47
CA GLY A 189 6.60 14.79 11.72
C GLY A 189 7.74 13.77 11.58
N ARG A 190 7.52 12.67 10.85
CA ARG A 190 8.47 11.54 10.78
C ARG A 190 8.80 11.03 9.39
N PHE A 191 7.88 11.17 8.44
CA PHE A 191 7.99 10.54 7.14
C PHE A 191 7.70 11.54 6.02
N PRO A 192 8.61 11.73 5.04
CA PRO A 192 8.32 12.56 3.88
C PRO A 192 7.22 11.92 3.03
N SER A 193 6.47 12.76 2.33
CA SER A 193 5.45 12.30 1.38
C SER A 193 6.09 11.85 0.07
N PHE A 194 5.56 10.80 -0.55
CA PHE A 194 6.02 10.28 -1.84
C PHE A 194 4.84 10.07 -2.77
N MET A 195 4.44 11.11 -3.49
CA MET A 195 3.05 11.25 -3.98
C MET A 195 2.75 10.67 -5.36
N ILE A 196 3.72 9.99 -6.00
CA ILE A 196 3.60 9.43 -7.37
C ILE A 196 2.31 8.59 -7.54
N HIS A 197 2.05 7.67 -6.61
CA HIS A 197 0.90 6.75 -6.65
C HIS A 197 -0.20 7.12 -5.63
N ASN A 198 -0.31 8.40 -5.24
CA ASN A 198 -1.22 8.80 -4.18
C ASN A 198 -2.70 8.55 -4.53
N VAL A 199 -3.09 8.64 -5.80
CA VAL A 199 -4.48 8.38 -6.23
C VAL A 199 -4.89 6.94 -5.90
N GLU A 200 -4.04 5.97 -6.22
CA GLU A 200 -4.27 4.56 -5.96
C GLU A 200 -4.13 4.21 -4.48
N ASN A 201 -3.16 4.82 -3.78
CA ASN A 201 -3.05 4.69 -2.33
C ASN A 201 -4.37 5.07 -1.64
N GLN A 202 -4.98 6.19 -2.04
CA GLN A 202 -6.28 6.63 -1.50
C GLN A 202 -7.43 5.75 -1.96
N LYS A 203 -7.48 5.40 -3.26
CA LYS A 203 -8.54 4.58 -3.86
C LYS A 203 -8.65 3.22 -3.18
N TYR A 204 -7.51 2.56 -2.96
CA TYR A 204 -7.47 1.23 -2.39
C TYR A 204 -7.34 1.25 -0.86
N GLY A 205 -7.05 2.38 -0.24
CA GLY A 205 -6.86 2.48 1.21
C GLY A 205 -5.54 1.85 1.67
N ILE A 206 -4.48 2.02 0.88
CA ILE A 206 -3.13 1.54 1.18
C ILE A 206 -2.57 2.33 2.38
N ARG A 207 -2.01 1.61 3.35
CA ARG A 207 -1.51 2.19 4.60
C ARG A 207 -0.10 1.74 4.97
N GLY A 208 0.54 0.95 4.13
CA GLY A 208 1.87 0.43 4.42
C GLY A 208 2.37 -0.57 3.40
N SER A 209 3.64 -0.93 3.57
CA SER A 209 4.35 -1.89 2.75
C SER A 209 4.49 -3.23 3.49
N PRO A 210 4.27 -4.38 2.83
CA PRO A 210 3.66 -4.49 1.51
C PRO A 210 2.13 -4.47 1.56
N THR A 211 1.49 -4.05 0.48
CA THR A 211 0.06 -4.29 0.23
C THR A 211 -0.15 -4.80 -1.19
N LEU A 212 -0.76 -5.98 -1.35
CA LEU A 212 -1.08 -6.54 -2.65
C LEU A 212 -2.51 -6.17 -3.05
N VAL A 213 -2.68 -5.66 -4.26
CA VAL A 213 -3.97 -5.35 -4.87
C VAL A 213 -4.12 -6.16 -6.16
N ILE A 214 -5.22 -6.89 -6.30
CA ILE A 214 -5.54 -7.61 -7.54
C ILE A 214 -6.93 -7.18 -8.01
N ASN A 215 -7.04 -6.79 -9.27
CA ASN A 215 -8.28 -6.32 -9.90
C ASN A 215 -8.96 -5.17 -9.11
N GLY A 216 -8.16 -4.32 -8.47
CA GLY A 216 -8.60 -3.16 -7.71
C GLY A 216 -9.06 -3.43 -6.27
N GLU A 217 -8.85 -4.65 -5.76
CA GLU A 217 -9.18 -5.04 -4.40
C GLU A 217 -7.91 -5.44 -3.63
N GLN A 218 -7.78 -5.04 -2.36
CA GLN A 218 -6.68 -5.52 -1.51
C GLN A 218 -6.86 -7.01 -1.22
N VAL A 219 -5.78 -7.77 -1.38
CA VAL A 219 -5.79 -9.22 -1.22
C VAL A 219 -4.75 -9.66 -0.18
N ASN A 220 -5.08 -10.70 0.56
CA ASN A 220 -4.15 -11.33 1.50
C ASN A 220 -3.48 -12.52 0.84
N SER A 221 -2.16 -12.59 0.93
CA SER A 221 -1.36 -13.71 0.45
C SER A 221 -0.16 -13.96 1.37
N GLY A 222 0.40 -15.17 1.29
CA GLY A 222 1.78 -15.37 1.73
C GLY A 222 2.75 -14.57 0.84
N ARG A 223 3.98 -14.38 1.31
CA ARG A 223 5.01 -13.59 0.58
C ARG A 223 6.00 -14.45 -0.19
N ASP A 224 5.81 -15.78 -0.16
CA ASP A 224 6.57 -16.72 -0.97
C ASP A 224 5.92 -16.89 -2.36
N ALA A 225 6.72 -17.34 -3.32
CA ALA A 225 6.30 -17.48 -4.72
C ALA A 225 5.12 -18.44 -4.89
N THR A 226 5.03 -19.49 -4.07
CA THR A 226 3.93 -20.47 -4.17
C THR A 226 2.61 -19.85 -3.74
N SER A 227 2.58 -19.16 -2.60
CA SER A 227 1.40 -18.45 -2.11
C SER A 227 0.94 -17.36 -3.08
N LEU A 228 1.88 -16.59 -3.63
CA LEU A 228 1.59 -15.50 -4.56
C LEU A 228 1.06 -16.02 -5.91
N LEU A 229 1.70 -17.05 -6.48
CA LEU A 229 1.21 -17.70 -7.71
C LEU A 229 -0.21 -18.21 -7.51
N ASN A 230 -0.47 -18.97 -6.44
CA ASN A 230 -1.80 -19.49 -6.14
C ASN A 230 -2.85 -18.38 -5.97
N THR A 231 -2.47 -17.27 -5.32
CA THR A 231 -3.36 -16.13 -5.12
C THR A 231 -3.74 -15.47 -6.44
N ILE A 232 -2.74 -15.16 -7.28
CA ILE A 232 -2.96 -14.54 -8.58
C ILE A 232 -3.73 -15.49 -9.51
N CYS A 233 -3.35 -16.77 -9.57
CA CYS A 233 -4.01 -17.79 -10.36
C CYS A 233 -5.49 -17.99 -9.99
N GLY A 234 -5.84 -17.82 -8.71
CA GLY A 234 -7.22 -17.84 -8.23
C GLY A 234 -8.11 -16.73 -8.82
N THR A 235 -7.51 -15.66 -9.34
CA THR A 235 -8.21 -14.50 -9.92
C THR A 235 -8.40 -14.55 -11.43
N PHE A 236 -7.90 -15.59 -12.10
CA PHE A 236 -8.20 -15.78 -13.52
C PHE A 236 -9.61 -16.33 -13.74
N THR A 237 -10.30 -15.85 -14.78
CA THR A 237 -11.50 -16.51 -15.32
C THR A 237 -11.14 -17.90 -15.84
N THR A 238 -10.06 -17.96 -16.63
CA THR A 238 -9.46 -19.18 -17.17
C THR A 238 -7.96 -19.13 -16.88
N ALA A 239 -7.48 -19.98 -15.98
CA ALA A 239 -6.07 -19.96 -15.57
C ALA A 239 -5.16 -20.42 -16.73
N PRO A 240 -4.05 -19.70 -17.00
CA PRO A 240 -3.03 -20.15 -17.94
C PRO A 240 -2.28 -21.38 -17.40
N SER A 241 -1.58 -22.11 -18.27
CA SER A 241 -0.80 -23.30 -17.88
C SER A 241 0.31 -23.02 -16.86
N GLU A 242 0.79 -21.79 -16.84
CA GLU A 242 1.85 -21.26 -15.99
C GLU A 242 1.43 -21.25 -14.52
N CYS A 243 0.12 -21.31 -14.24
CA CYS A 243 -0.41 -21.52 -12.90
C CYS A 243 -0.09 -22.87 -12.27
N ASP A 244 0.31 -23.87 -13.07
CA ASP A 244 0.74 -25.19 -12.58
C ASP A 244 2.26 -25.25 -12.32
N THR A 245 2.98 -24.11 -12.43
CA THR A 245 4.42 -24.05 -12.20
C THR A 245 4.77 -24.35 -10.74
N ASP A 246 5.70 -25.28 -10.51
CA ASP A 246 6.22 -25.56 -9.19
C ASP A 246 7.15 -24.43 -8.70
N MET A 247 6.68 -23.67 -7.73
CA MET A 247 7.39 -22.55 -7.12
C MET A 247 8.10 -22.93 -5.81
N SER A 248 8.07 -24.20 -5.40
CA SER A 248 8.58 -24.63 -4.09
C SER A 248 10.08 -24.43 -3.92
N SER A 249 10.85 -24.48 -5.01
CA SER A 249 12.31 -24.27 -4.99
C SER A 249 12.74 -22.86 -4.61
N PHE A 250 11.85 -21.86 -4.70
CA PHE A 250 12.13 -20.49 -4.26
C PHE A 250 12.04 -20.33 -2.73
N GLY A 251 11.43 -21.29 -2.03
CA GLY A 251 11.29 -21.29 -0.58
C GLY A 251 10.52 -20.08 -0.05
N THR A 252 10.73 -19.76 1.23
CA THR A 252 10.12 -18.59 1.89
C THR A 252 11.19 -17.51 2.10
N PRO A 253 11.17 -16.40 1.34
CA PRO A 253 12.19 -15.36 1.49
C PRO A 253 12.22 -14.78 2.90
N ALA A 254 13.41 -14.48 3.44
CA ALA A 254 13.55 -13.73 4.68
C ALA A 254 13.22 -12.23 4.47
N PRO A 255 12.76 -11.48 5.50
CA PRO A 255 12.65 -10.03 5.42
C PRO A 255 14.00 -9.33 5.25
N GLY A 256 14.04 -8.23 4.49
CA GLY A 256 15.25 -7.45 4.19
C GLY A 256 15.96 -7.92 2.91
N PHE A 257 17.10 -7.31 2.64
CA PHE A 257 17.96 -7.63 1.49
C PHE A 257 18.59 -9.03 1.61
N GLY A 258 18.98 -9.60 0.47
CA GLY A 258 19.54 -10.95 0.32
C GLY A 258 18.48 -12.02 0.04
N PHE A 259 18.86 -13.09 -0.67
CA PHE A 259 17.97 -14.19 -1.05
C PHE A 259 18.00 -15.39 -0.09
N GLU A 260 18.40 -15.16 1.16
CA GLU A 260 18.27 -16.18 2.20
C GLU A 260 16.78 -16.50 2.45
N THR A 261 16.50 -17.78 2.75
CA THR A 261 15.15 -18.23 3.09
C THR A 261 15.01 -18.53 4.57
N GLN A 262 13.78 -18.42 5.08
CA GLN A 262 13.45 -18.87 6.42
C GLN A 262 13.63 -20.40 6.50
N GLY A 263 14.81 -20.84 6.95
CA GLY A 263 15.20 -22.25 7.03
C GLY A 263 16.49 -22.65 6.29
N GLY A 264 17.16 -21.72 5.59
CA GLY A 264 18.42 -21.98 4.89
C GLY A 264 18.61 -21.11 3.64
N SER A 265 19.64 -21.39 2.85
CA SER A 265 19.88 -20.65 1.59
C SER A 265 19.04 -21.26 0.47
N ALA A 266 18.16 -20.49 -0.18
CA ALA A 266 17.57 -20.91 -1.45
C ALA A 266 18.64 -20.87 -2.54
N THR A 267 18.57 -21.80 -3.48
CA THR A 267 19.37 -21.74 -4.70
C THR A 267 19.02 -20.47 -5.47
N ALA A 268 19.95 -19.50 -5.49
CA ALA A 268 19.94 -18.32 -6.36
C ALA A 268 19.98 -18.65 -7.88
N ALA A 269 19.71 -19.90 -8.26
CA ALA A 269 19.94 -20.44 -9.60
C ALA A 269 18.88 -20.05 -10.64
N GLY A 270 17.94 -19.15 -10.31
CA GLY A 270 16.87 -18.69 -11.22
C GLY A 270 17.03 -17.26 -11.74
N CYS A 271 18.06 -16.53 -11.30
CA CYS A 271 18.27 -15.12 -11.64
C CYS A 271 19.47 -14.96 -12.57
N VAL A 272 19.43 -15.59 -13.75
CA VAL A 272 20.36 -15.31 -14.84
C VAL A 272 19.56 -15.30 -16.14
N VAL A 273 19.46 -14.12 -16.76
CA VAL A 273 19.32 -13.97 -18.22
C VAL A 273 20.53 -13.18 -18.67
#